data_AF-A0A814FVI0-F1
#
_entry.id   AF-A0A814FVI0-F1
#
_cell.length_a   1.000
_cell.length_b   1.000
_cell.length_c   1.000
_cell.angle_alpha   90.00
_cell.angle_beta   90.00
_cell.angle_gamma   90.00
#
_symmetry.space_group_name_H-M   'P 1'
#
loop_
_entity.id
_entity.type
_entity.pdbx_description
1 polymer ?
#
loop_
_entity_poly.entity_id
_entity_poly.type
_entity_poly.pdbx_seq_one_letter_code
_entity_poly.pdbx_strand_id
1 'polypeptide(L)'
;MSSSSVSDEILKFATQYSLYTGCIMFSFGVIGNVLNLLVFTQLKLFRTNRCAFYITVESISNFIYQLLSITLTILTAIYGDDATGRFLIWCKLSGFLPVVIASLFSILAYHNVRHIVRRQLPIVRRKLDKQITAMVLMRVIAFVCLSSPYNAYRIYSINFPTSRSMPMAYAIIRLIQAILLSIFITNYTINFYIFILFSSRFRRQVKLVLVKKCWERWKYWCCRINNQIEPVNSETRNSQMESEENV
;
A
#
# COMPACT_ATOMS: atom_id res chain seq x y z
N MET A 1 -37.97 20.30 -8.01
CA MET A 1 -36.97 19.81 -7.04
C MET A 1 -36.50 21.00 -6.21
N SER A 2 -36.64 20.95 -4.88
CA SER A 2 -36.13 22.00 -4.01
C SER A 2 -34.61 21.93 -3.93
N SER A 3 -33.95 23.06 -3.69
CA SER A 3 -32.50 23.09 -3.49
C SER A 3 -32.03 22.16 -2.36
N SER A 4 -32.89 21.91 -1.37
CA SER A 4 -32.65 20.95 -0.28
C SER A 4 -32.58 19.50 -0.75
N SER A 5 -33.42 19.08 -1.71
CA SER A 5 -33.42 17.70 -2.18
C SER A 5 -32.13 17.38 -2.95
N VAL A 6 -31.62 18.34 -3.72
CA VAL A 6 -30.37 18.18 -4.48
C VAL A 6 -29.16 18.07 -3.56
N SER A 7 -29.07 18.90 -2.51
CA SER A 7 -27.95 18.84 -1.57
C SER A 7 -27.87 17.50 -0.84
N ASP A 8 -29.01 16.91 -0.51
CA ASP A 8 -29.07 15.62 0.16
C ASP A 8 -28.61 14.47 -0.74
N GLU A 9 -28.96 14.51 -2.04
CA GLU A 9 -28.48 13.55 -3.04
C GLU A 9 -26.95 13.63 -3.21
N ILE A 10 -26.39 14.84 -3.30
CA ILE A 10 -24.94 15.04 -3.40
C ILE A 10 -24.24 14.50 -2.15
N LEU A 11 -24.78 14.73 -0.96
CA LEU A 11 -24.20 14.26 0.28
C LEU A 11 -24.22 12.72 0.38
N LYS A 12 -25.33 12.09 -0.02
CA LYS A 12 -25.44 10.63 -0.12
C LYS A 12 -24.41 10.06 -1.10
N PHE A 13 -24.28 10.68 -2.27
CA PHE A 13 -23.28 10.29 -3.27
C PHE A 13 -21.85 10.42 -2.73
N ALA A 14 -21.49 11.54 -2.08
CA ALA A 14 -20.17 11.74 -1.49
C ALA A 14 -19.83 10.66 -0.44
N THR A 15 -20.83 10.28 0.37
CA THR A 15 -20.69 9.24 1.40
C THR A 15 -20.46 7.86 0.78
N GLN A 16 -21.28 7.48 -0.21
CA GLN A 16 -21.13 6.24 -0.95
C GLN A 16 -19.77 6.18 -1.68
N TYR A 17 -19.38 7.26 -2.35
CA TYR A 17 -18.10 7.38 -3.01
C TYR A 17 -16.93 7.14 -2.05
N SER A 18 -16.95 7.78 -0.88
CA SER A 18 -15.89 7.64 0.13
C SER A 18 -15.80 6.20 0.65
N LEU A 19 -16.94 5.53 0.85
CA LEU A 19 -16.97 4.16 1.35
C LEU A 19 -16.46 3.16 0.30
N TYR A 20 -16.96 3.21 -0.94
CA TYR A 20 -16.52 2.30 -2.00
C TYR A 20 -15.04 2.52 -2.35
N THR A 21 -14.63 3.78 -2.52
CA THR A 21 -13.23 4.11 -2.82
C THR A 21 -12.32 3.69 -1.66
N GLY A 22 -12.74 3.89 -0.42
CA GLY A 22 -12.01 3.43 0.76
C GLY A 22 -11.78 1.92 0.78
N CYS A 23 -12.83 1.12 0.53
CA CYS A 23 -12.73 -0.35 0.48
C CYS A 23 -11.80 -0.85 -0.63
N ILE A 24 -11.89 -0.24 -1.82
CA ILE A 24 -11.01 -0.56 -2.95
C ILE A 24 -9.57 -0.21 -2.58
N MET A 25 -9.30 1.02 -2.13
CA MET A 25 -7.96 1.47 -1.78
C MET A 25 -7.33 0.64 -0.66
N PHE A 26 -8.13 0.21 0.32
CA PHE A 26 -7.69 -0.70 1.38
C PHE A 26 -7.24 -2.04 0.83
N SER A 27 -8.05 -2.66 -0.04
CA SER A 27 -7.75 -3.97 -0.62
C SER A 27 -6.45 -3.94 -1.44
N PHE A 28 -6.34 -2.97 -2.35
CA PHE A 28 -5.13 -2.77 -3.16
C PHE A 28 -3.92 -2.37 -2.30
N GLY A 29 -4.14 -1.55 -1.27
CA GLY A 29 -3.09 -1.07 -0.37
C GLY A 29 -2.49 -2.19 0.48
N VAL A 30 -3.33 -3.06 1.04
CA VAL A 30 -2.89 -4.24 1.81
C VAL A 30 -2.10 -5.18 0.90
N ILE A 31 -2.64 -5.53 -0.28
CA ILE A 31 -1.97 -6.44 -1.22
C ILE A 31 -0.61 -5.85 -1.65
N GLY A 32 -0.58 -4.59 -2.07
CA GLY A 32 0.64 -3.91 -2.51
C GLY A 32 1.70 -3.83 -1.42
N ASN A 33 1.34 -3.42 -0.20
CA ASN A 33 2.29 -3.29 0.91
C ASN A 33 2.81 -4.65 1.39
N VAL A 34 1.96 -5.70 1.42
CA VAL A 34 2.40 -7.07 1.74
C VAL A 34 3.39 -7.59 0.70
N LEU A 35 3.12 -7.38 -0.60
CA LEU A 35 4.03 -7.78 -1.67
C LEU A 35 5.36 -7.03 -1.60
N ASN A 36 5.33 -5.72 -1.30
CA ASN A 36 6.54 -4.94 -1.03
C ASN A 36 7.36 -5.54 0.12
N LEU A 37 6.73 -5.78 1.26
CA LEU A 37 7.38 -6.37 2.43
C LEU A 37 7.99 -7.74 2.10
N LEU A 38 7.25 -8.60 1.40
CA LEU A 38 7.73 -9.92 0.99
C LEU A 38 8.98 -9.80 0.12
N VAL A 39 8.97 -8.92 -0.90
CA VAL A 39 10.12 -8.75 -1.79
C VAL A 39 11.34 -8.22 -1.03
N PHE A 40 11.19 -7.17 -0.22
CA PHE A 40 12.33 -6.55 0.46
C PHE A 40 12.88 -7.40 1.63
N THR A 41 12.05 -8.21 2.28
CA THR A 41 12.50 -9.08 3.38
C THR A 41 13.17 -10.38 2.91
N GLN A 42 12.71 -10.98 1.80
CA GLN A 42 13.19 -12.29 1.34
C GLN A 42 14.54 -12.21 0.60
N LEU A 43 14.84 -11.06 -0.01
CA LEU A 43 16.04 -10.89 -0.83
C LEU A 43 17.22 -10.43 0.04
N LYS A 44 18.13 -11.36 0.36
CA LYS A 44 19.40 -11.09 1.07
C LYS A 44 20.20 -9.92 0.47
N LEU A 45 20.13 -9.78 -0.85
CA LEU A 45 20.77 -8.68 -1.60
C LEU A 45 20.25 -7.30 -1.16
N PHE A 46 18.96 -7.17 -0.87
CA PHE A 46 18.35 -5.92 -0.45
C PHE A 46 18.54 -5.67 1.05
N ARG A 47 18.57 -6.71 1.89
CA ARG A 47 18.78 -6.57 3.34
C ARG A 47 20.09 -5.87 3.73
N THR A 48 21.10 -5.93 2.88
CA THR A 48 22.39 -5.25 3.15
C THR A 48 22.35 -3.75 2.83
N ASN A 49 21.34 -3.30 2.07
CA ASN A 49 21.24 -1.92 1.62
C ASN A 49 20.37 -1.08 2.59
N ARG A 50 20.93 0.03 3.10
CA ARG A 50 20.23 0.97 3.97
C ARG A 50 18.96 1.54 3.32
N CYS A 51 18.95 1.78 2.01
CA CYS A 51 17.78 2.27 1.28
C CYS A 51 16.62 1.27 1.29
N ALA A 52 16.91 -0.03 1.18
CA ALA A 52 15.88 -1.06 1.23
C ALA A 52 15.26 -1.20 2.63
N PHE A 53 16.06 -0.97 3.68
CA PHE A 53 15.54 -0.87 5.04
C PHE A 53 14.51 0.27 5.16
N TYR A 54 14.80 1.47 4.62
CA TYR A 54 13.85 2.58 4.62
C TYR A 54 12.55 2.24 3.90
N ILE A 55 12.61 1.63 2.71
CA ILE A 55 11.41 1.22 1.97
C ILE A 55 10.60 0.16 2.75
N THR A 56 11.28 -0.70 3.52
CA THR A 56 10.63 -1.69 4.37
C THR A 56 9.89 -1.02 5.53
N VAL A 57 10.55 -0.13 6.27
CA VAL A 57 9.92 0.64 7.35
C VAL A 57 8.76 1.48 6.81
N GLU A 58 8.94 2.13 5.66
CA GLU A 58 7.89 2.88 4.99
C GLU A 58 6.68 2.00 4.64
N SER A 59 6.90 0.78 4.12
CA SER A 59 5.80 -0.15 3.82
C SER A 59 5.05 -0.59 5.08
N ILE A 60 5.74 -0.76 6.21
CA ILE A 60 5.11 -1.03 7.52
C ILE A 60 4.29 0.18 7.96
N SER A 61 4.85 1.39 7.89
CA SER A 61 4.14 2.62 8.23
C SER A 61 2.89 2.81 7.38
N ASN A 62 2.98 2.61 6.05
CA ASN A 62 1.84 2.72 5.15
C ASN A 62 0.73 1.71 5.51
N PHE A 63 1.11 0.49 5.90
CA PHE A 63 0.16 -0.52 6.34
C PHE A 63 -0.59 -0.09 7.61
N ILE A 64 0.13 0.43 8.62
CA ILE A 64 -0.45 0.97 9.86
C ILE A 64 -1.38 2.16 9.56
N TYR A 65 -0.93 3.11 8.72
CA TYR A 65 -1.74 4.26 8.33
C TYR A 65 -3.01 3.83 7.59
N GLN A 66 -2.94 2.84 6.71
CA GLN A 66 -4.11 2.34 5.98
C GLN A 66 -5.13 1.69 6.92
N LEU A 67 -4.68 0.93 7.93
CA LEU A 67 -5.54 0.37 8.97
C LEU A 67 -6.23 1.46 9.79
N LEU A 68 -5.47 2.46 10.25
CA LEU A 68 -6.05 3.58 11.00
C LEU A 68 -7.04 4.38 10.14
N SER A 69 -6.72 4.61 8.87
CA SER A 69 -7.56 5.36 7.94
C SER A 69 -8.92 4.68 7.71
N ILE A 70 -8.96 3.35 7.57
CA ILE A 70 -10.24 2.66 7.38
C ILE A 70 -11.07 2.63 8.67
N THR A 71 -10.43 2.45 9.84
CA THR A 71 -11.11 2.56 11.13
C THR A 71 -11.75 3.94 11.31
N LEU A 72 -11.03 5.01 10.97
CA LEU A 72 -11.55 6.37 11.04
C LEU A 72 -12.68 6.63 10.02
N THR A 73 -12.60 6.03 8.83
CA THR A 73 -13.65 6.16 7.79
C THR A 73 -14.94 5.49 8.24
N ILE A 74 -14.85 4.27 8.78
CA ILE A 74 -16.00 3.54 9.34
C ILE A 74 -16.60 4.31 10.51
N LEU A 75 -15.75 4.83 11.41
CA LEU A 75 -16.21 5.62 12.55
C LEU A 75 -16.97 6.89 12.10
N THR A 76 -16.44 7.59 11.10
CA THR A 76 -17.09 8.78 10.53
C THR A 76 -18.43 8.42 9.87
N ALA A 77 -18.51 7.28 9.17
CA ALA A 77 -19.74 6.81 8.56
C ALA A 77 -20.83 6.45 9.59
N ILE A 78 -20.44 5.91 10.75
CA ILE A 78 -21.37 5.54 11.83
C ILE A 78 -21.85 6.77 12.60
N TYR A 79 -20.93 7.65 13.00
CA TYR A 79 -21.25 8.77 13.88
C TYR A 79 -21.68 10.05 13.16
N GLY A 80 -21.50 10.12 11.83
CA GLY A 80 -21.90 11.27 11.00
C GLY A 80 -21.15 12.58 11.33
N ASP A 81 -20.19 12.55 12.24
CA ASP A 81 -19.39 13.68 12.67
C ASP A 81 -17.92 13.47 12.32
N ASP A 82 -17.29 14.52 11.81
CA ASP A 82 -15.89 14.53 11.39
C ASP A 82 -14.99 14.60 12.63
N ALA A 83 -14.87 13.48 13.35
CA ALA A 83 -13.94 13.35 14.47
C ALA A 83 -12.50 13.72 14.07
N THR A 84 -12.14 13.58 12.78
CA THR A 84 -10.83 13.92 12.21
C THR A 84 -10.52 15.41 12.23
N GLY A 85 -11.54 16.28 12.32
CA GLY A 85 -11.37 17.74 12.37
C GLY A 85 -11.03 18.29 13.76
N ARG A 86 -11.27 17.51 14.83
CA ARG A 86 -11.12 18.01 16.22
C ARG A 86 -9.66 18.16 16.67
N PHE A 87 -8.71 17.51 15.99
CA PHE A 87 -7.28 17.58 16.35
C PHE A 87 -6.49 18.44 15.34
N LEU A 88 -6.55 19.76 15.47
CA LEU A 88 -5.80 20.71 14.63
C LEU A 88 -4.28 20.47 14.64
N ILE A 89 -3.75 20.10 15.80
CA ILE A 89 -2.32 19.75 15.98
C ILE A 89 -1.98 18.49 15.18
N TRP A 90 -2.84 17.48 15.21
CA TRP A 90 -2.67 16.25 14.44
C TRP A 90 -2.68 16.54 12.93
N CYS A 91 -3.53 17.46 12.47
CA CYS A 91 -3.60 17.85 11.07
C CYS A 91 -2.29 18.50 10.58
N LYS A 92 -1.74 19.45 11.33
CA LYS A 92 -0.49 20.14 10.96
C LYS A 92 0.70 19.20 10.98
N LEU A 93 0.77 18.36 12.03
CA LEU A 93 1.88 17.42 12.21
C LEU A 93 1.82 16.28 11.18
N SER A 94 0.63 15.76 10.88
CA SER A 94 0.46 14.63 9.95
C SER A 94 0.68 15.02 8.48
N GLY A 95 0.44 16.27 8.10
CA GLY A 95 0.65 16.73 6.72
C GLY A 95 2.10 17.07 6.41
N PHE A 96 2.71 17.97 7.19
CA PHE A 96 4.02 18.54 6.85
C PHE A 96 5.20 17.70 7.33
N LEU A 97 5.11 17.11 8.53
CA LEU A 97 6.22 16.39 9.13
C LEU A 97 6.68 15.20 8.27
N PRO A 98 5.78 14.36 7.71
CA PRO A 98 6.20 13.24 6.87
C PRO A 98 6.84 13.71 5.56
N VAL A 99 6.35 14.79 4.96
CA VAL A 99 6.95 15.38 3.74
C VAL A 99 8.38 15.82 4.01
N VAL A 100 8.58 16.58 5.09
CA VAL A 100 9.90 17.10 5.46
C VAL A 100 10.84 15.96 5.77
N ILE A 101 10.42 15.00 6.59
CA ILE A 101 11.24 13.84 6.94
C ILE A 101 11.60 13.01 5.69
N ALA A 102 10.62 12.69 4.83
CA ALA A 102 10.85 11.91 3.62
C ALA A 102 11.78 12.63 2.63
N SER A 103 11.64 13.95 2.49
CA SER A 103 12.50 14.76 1.63
C SER A 103 13.95 14.81 2.15
N LEU A 104 14.15 15.05 3.46
CA LEU A 104 15.47 15.05 4.08
C LEU A 104 16.16 13.69 3.93
N PHE A 105 15.46 12.60 4.20
CA PHE A 105 16.01 11.26 4.02
C PHE A 105 16.34 10.94 2.56
N SER A 106 15.54 11.42 1.61
CA SER A 106 15.81 11.24 0.18
C SER A 106 17.05 12.02 -0.27
N ILE A 107 17.23 13.24 0.23
CA ILE A 107 18.42 14.06 -0.02
C ILE A 107 19.65 13.37 0.59
N LEU A 108 19.56 12.90 1.83
CA LEU A 108 20.64 12.18 2.50
C LEU A 108 20.99 10.88 1.76
N ALA A 109 19.99 10.11 1.32
CA ALA A 109 20.20 8.91 0.53
C ALA A 109 20.89 9.23 -0.80
N TYR A 110 20.46 10.28 -1.48
CA TYR A 110 21.08 10.75 -2.71
C TYR A 110 22.55 11.18 -2.50
N HIS A 111 22.82 11.95 -1.44
CA HIS A 111 24.18 12.37 -1.09
C HIS A 111 25.08 11.18 -0.74
N ASN A 112 24.60 10.24 0.07
CA ASN A 112 25.35 9.04 0.43
C ASN A 112 25.69 8.21 -0.80
N VAL A 113 24.74 8.04 -1.73
CA VAL A 113 24.97 7.31 -2.99
C VAL A 113 25.98 8.03 -3.87
N ARG A 114 25.89 9.37 -4.01
CA ARG A 114 26.85 10.17 -4.78
C ARG A 114 28.26 10.11 -4.18
N HIS A 115 28.37 10.11 -2.85
CA HIS A 115 29.64 10.02 -2.15
C HIS A 115 30.27 8.62 -2.29
N ILE A 116 29.47 7.56 -2.14
CA ILE A 116 29.92 6.17 -2.31
C ILE A 116 30.40 5.91 -3.74
N VAL A 117 29.77 6.50 -4.75
CA VAL A 117 30.17 6.37 -6.15
C VAL A 117 31.61 6.86 -6.41
N ARG A 118 32.17 7.75 -5.57
CA ARG A 118 33.57 8.20 -5.70
C ARG A 118 34.59 7.20 -5.15
N ARG A 119 34.20 6.28 -4.25
CA ARG A 119 35.07 5.20 -3.77
C ARG A 119 34.84 3.96 -4.62
N GLN A 120 35.89 3.41 -5.23
CA GLN A 120 35.81 2.34 -6.24
C GLN A 120 35.11 1.06 -5.72
N LEU A 121 33.78 0.98 -5.87
CA LEU A 121 33.00 -0.22 -5.60
C LEU A 121 32.71 -1.00 -6.89
N PRO A 122 32.59 -2.33 -6.80
CA PRO A 122 32.33 -3.19 -7.96
C PRO A 122 31.07 -2.77 -8.74
N ILE A 123 31.19 -2.74 -10.07
CA ILE A 123 30.22 -2.19 -11.05
C ILE A 123 28.79 -2.72 -10.84
N VAL A 124 28.64 -3.98 -10.40
CA VAL A 124 27.34 -4.63 -10.19
C VAL A 124 26.55 -3.97 -9.06
N ARG A 125 27.18 -3.63 -7.93
CA ARG A 125 26.50 -2.99 -6.78
C ARG A 125 26.01 -1.59 -7.13
N ARG A 126 26.79 -0.83 -7.90
CA ARG A 126 26.45 0.54 -8.32
C ARG A 126 25.15 0.62 -9.11
N LYS A 127 24.88 -0.33 -10.02
CA LYS A 127 23.64 -0.32 -10.80
C LYS A 127 22.41 -0.66 -9.93
N LEU A 128 22.58 -1.39 -8.84
CA LEU A 128 21.50 -1.70 -7.91
C LEU A 128 21.14 -0.46 -7.08
N ASP A 129 22.15 0.19 -6.50
CA ASP A 129 21.95 1.36 -5.65
C ASP A 129 21.31 2.52 -6.42
N LYS A 130 21.81 2.82 -7.63
CA LYS A 130 21.22 3.86 -8.50
C LYS A 130 19.73 3.60 -8.77
N GLN A 131 19.35 2.34 -8.95
CA GLN A 131 17.97 1.97 -9.23
C GLN A 131 17.07 2.09 -8.00
N ILE A 132 17.54 1.65 -6.82
CA ILE A 132 16.78 1.80 -5.57
C ILE A 132 16.62 3.29 -5.25
N THR A 133 17.67 4.10 -5.39
CA THR A 133 17.57 5.55 -5.18
C THR A 133 16.60 6.22 -6.16
N ALA A 134 16.58 5.80 -7.42
CA ALA A 134 15.61 6.28 -8.39
C ALA A 134 14.17 5.92 -7.99
N MET A 135 13.93 4.71 -7.45
CA MET A 135 12.61 4.34 -6.91
C MET A 135 12.18 5.25 -5.76
N VAL A 136 13.07 5.51 -4.80
CA VAL A 136 12.80 6.38 -3.64
C VAL A 136 12.50 7.81 -4.11
N LEU A 137 13.27 8.33 -5.05
CA LEU A 137 13.04 9.67 -5.59
C LEU A 137 11.67 9.79 -6.27
N MET A 138 11.33 8.84 -7.14
CA MET A 138 10.03 8.82 -7.82
C MET A 138 8.88 8.70 -6.82
N ARG A 139 9.07 7.92 -5.77
CA ARG A 139 8.12 7.76 -4.67
C ARG A 139 7.86 9.08 -3.94
N VAL A 140 8.92 9.85 -3.62
CA VAL A 140 8.78 11.16 -2.97
C VAL A 140 8.12 12.19 -3.89
N ILE A 141 8.45 12.19 -5.18
CA ILE A 141 7.78 13.05 -6.16
C ILE A 141 6.28 12.74 -6.20
N ALA A 142 5.91 11.46 -6.31
CA ALA A 142 4.51 11.04 -6.27
C ALA A 142 3.83 11.43 -4.95
N PHE A 143 4.53 11.29 -3.82
CA PHE A 143 4.04 11.69 -2.51
C PHE A 143 3.70 13.18 -2.47
N VAL A 144 4.61 14.05 -2.91
CA VAL A 144 4.40 15.50 -2.93
C VAL A 144 3.24 15.88 -3.86
N CYS A 145 3.23 15.33 -5.09
CA CYS A 145 2.19 15.66 -6.07
C CYS A 145 0.79 15.26 -5.60
N LEU A 146 0.63 14.08 -4.98
CA LEU A 146 -0.68 13.59 -4.52
C LEU A 146 -1.10 14.19 -3.18
N SER A 147 -0.15 14.58 -2.33
CA SER A 147 -0.46 15.15 -1.01
C SER A 147 -0.77 16.64 -1.07
N SER A 148 -0.19 17.37 -2.01
CA SER A 148 -0.33 18.83 -2.10
C SER A 148 -1.79 19.29 -2.19
N PRO A 149 -2.65 18.74 -3.07
CA PRO A 149 -4.03 19.22 -3.22
C PRO A 149 -4.86 19.11 -1.94
N TYR A 150 -4.74 17.99 -1.23
CA TYR A 150 -5.46 17.76 0.01
C TYR A 150 -4.98 18.69 1.14
N ASN A 151 -3.67 18.90 1.26
CA ASN A 151 -3.12 19.82 2.26
C ASN A 151 -3.55 21.27 1.98
N ALA A 152 -3.51 21.71 0.72
CA ALA A 152 -3.97 23.03 0.33
C ALA A 152 -5.46 23.24 0.66
N TYR A 153 -6.30 22.27 0.32
CA TYR A 153 -7.72 22.29 0.67
C TYR A 153 -7.96 22.33 2.18
N ARG A 154 -7.22 21.52 2.97
CA ARG A 154 -7.33 21.51 4.44
C ARG A 154 -6.97 22.87 5.05
N ILE A 155 -5.92 23.51 4.55
CA ILE A 155 -5.53 24.86 4.98
C ILE A 155 -6.66 25.84 4.65
N TYR A 156 -7.18 25.79 3.42
CA TYR A 156 -8.31 26.64 3.01
C TYR A 156 -9.55 26.43 3.91
N SER A 157 -9.97 25.19 4.16
CA SER A 157 -11.17 24.88 4.95
C SER A 157 -11.07 25.30 6.42
N ILE A 158 -9.86 25.33 6.99
CA ILE A 158 -9.62 25.79 8.36
C ILE A 158 -9.72 27.33 8.44
N ASN A 159 -9.21 28.04 7.44
CA ASN A 159 -9.22 29.51 7.43
C ASN A 159 -10.59 30.08 7.04
N PHE A 160 -11.36 29.34 6.23
CA PHE A 160 -12.67 29.76 5.73
C PHE A 160 -13.74 28.71 6.09
N PRO A 161 -14.13 28.61 7.37
CA PRO A 161 -15.14 27.64 7.79
C PRO A 161 -16.47 27.96 7.12
N THR A 162 -16.99 27.00 6.35
CA THR A 162 -18.30 27.16 5.70
C THR A 162 -19.40 26.86 6.70
N SER A 163 -20.30 27.81 6.90
CA SER A 163 -21.46 27.64 7.81
C SER A 163 -22.41 26.55 7.29
N ARG A 164 -22.96 25.75 8.20
CA ARG A 164 -23.98 24.72 7.90
C ARG A 164 -25.32 25.32 7.42
N SER A 165 -25.50 26.63 7.50
CA SER A 165 -26.70 27.33 7.03
C SER A 165 -26.90 27.27 5.51
N MET A 166 -25.86 26.94 4.74
CA MET A 166 -25.93 26.82 3.27
C MET A 166 -25.76 25.35 2.84
N PRO A 167 -26.86 24.57 2.73
CA PRO A 167 -26.79 23.12 2.54
C PRO A 167 -26.12 22.70 1.23
N MET A 168 -26.33 23.46 0.15
CA MET A 168 -25.72 23.19 -1.16
C MET A 168 -24.20 23.33 -1.14
N ALA A 169 -23.69 24.45 -0.61
CA ALA A 169 -22.24 24.69 -0.52
C ALA A 169 -21.56 23.63 0.36
N TYR A 170 -22.20 23.26 1.47
CA TYR A 170 -21.71 22.20 2.34
C TYR A 170 -21.62 20.85 1.61
N ALA A 171 -22.66 20.45 0.87
CA ALA A 171 -22.67 19.19 0.13
C ALA A 171 -21.54 19.13 -0.93
N ILE A 172 -21.32 20.22 -1.67
CA ILE A 172 -20.23 20.32 -2.66
C ILE A 172 -18.86 20.20 -1.98
N ILE A 173 -18.65 20.92 -0.89
CA ILE A 173 -17.39 20.90 -0.12
C ILE A 173 -17.11 19.49 0.41
N ARG A 174 -18.14 18.79 0.89
CA ARG A 174 -18.03 17.39 1.33
C ARG A 174 -17.61 16.46 0.20
N LEU A 175 -18.17 16.62 -0.99
CA LEU A 175 -17.75 15.84 -2.16
C LEU A 175 -16.30 16.12 -2.56
N ILE A 176 -15.89 17.39 -2.61
CA ILE A 176 -14.51 17.79 -2.91
C ILE A 176 -13.55 17.18 -1.88
N GLN A 177 -13.90 17.24 -0.59
CA GLN A 177 -13.13 16.63 0.48
C GLN A 177 -12.97 15.12 0.27
N ALA A 178 -14.05 14.41 -0.07
CA ALA A 178 -14.00 12.96 -0.31
C ALA A 178 -13.07 12.61 -1.49
N ILE A 179 -13.12 13.38 -2.59
CA ILE A 179 -12.25 13.19 -3.77
C ILE A 179 -10.79 13.46 -3.40
N LEU A 180 -10.49 14.59 -2.76
CA LEU A 180 -9.12 14.96 -2.39
C LEU A 180 -8.53 13.99 -1.35
N LEU A 181 -9.34 13.55 -0.40
CA LEU A 181 -8.94 12.52 0.56
C LEU A 181 -8.64 11.20 -0.14
N SER A 182 -9.44 10.82 -1.14
CA SER A 182 -9.19 9.61 -1.94
C SER A 182 -7.86 9.68 -2.70
N ILE A 183 -7.56 10.84 -3.30
CA ILE A 183 -6.27 11.11 -3.96
C ILE A 183 -5.12 11.04 -2.94
N PHE A 184 -5.31 11.60 -1.75
CA PHE A 184 -4.31 11.53 -0.68
C PHE A 184 -4.07 10.09 -0.19
N ILE A 185 -5.13 9.31 0.03
CA ILE A 185 -5.02 7.92 0.49
C ILE A 185 -4.35 7.04 -0.59
N THR A 186 -4.62 7.31 -1.87
CA THR A 186 -4.00 6.61 -3.01
C THR A 186 -2.47 6.58 -2.89
N ASN A 187 -1.87 7.63 -2.30
CA ASN A 187 -0.45 7.75 -2.05
C ASN A 187 0.14 6.60 -1.20
N TYR A 188 -0.63 6.00 -0.29
CA TYR A 188 -0.20 4.86 0.53
C TYR A 188 -0.40 3.51 -0.18
N THR A 189 -1.25 3.49 -1.20
CA THR A 189 -1.60 2.31 -2.00
C THR A 189 -0.66 2.12 -3.20
N ILE A 190 -0.24 3.20 -3.86
CA ILE A 190 0.47 3.12 -5.16
C ILE A 190 1.92 2.65 -5.10
N ASN A 191 2.52 2.48 -3.91
CA ASN A 191 3.98 2.31 -3.77
C ASN A 191 4.51 1.09 -4.49
N PHE A 192 3.86 -0.06 -4.30
CA PHE A 192 4.19 -1.29 -5.03
C PHE A 192 4.03 -1.13 -6.54
N TYR A 193 2.97 -0.45 -6.97
CA TYR A 193 2.65 -0.24 -8.39
C TYR A 193 3.67 0.67 -9.07
N ILE A 194 4.09 1.76 -8.40
CA ILE A 194 5.20 2.61 -8.86
C ILE A 194 6.47 1.77 -9.03
N PHE A 195 6.81 0.92 -8.05
CA PHE A 195 8.02 0.10 -8.14
C PHE A 195 7.97 -0.90 -9.29
N ILE A 196 6.80 -1.52 -9.54
CA ILE A 196 6.60 -2.38 -10.70
C ILE A 196 6.77 -1.60 -12.02
N LEU A 197 6.17 -0.41 -12.13
CA LEU A 197 6.19 0.38 -13.37
C LEU A 197 7.60 0.85 -13.71
N PHE A 198 8.30 1.45 -12.76
CA PHE A 198 9.58 2.11 -13.01
C PHE A 198 10.79 1.19 -12.93
N SER A 199 10.67 -0.03 -12.38
CA SER A 199 11.81 -0.93 -12.21
C SER A 199 11.62 -2.28 -12.86
N SER A 200 12.24 -2.45 -14.02
CA SER A 200 12.33 -3.74 -14.73
C SER A 200 12.98 -4.83 -13.89
N ARG A 201 13.96 -4.50 -13.04
CA ARG A 201 14.59 -5.48 -12.13
C ARG A 201 13.65 -5.89 -11.02
N PHE A 202 12.91 -4.95 -10.42
CA PHE A 202 11.92 -5.26 -9.40
C PHE A 202 10.88 -6.21 -9.96
N ARG A 203 10.39 -5.98 -11.18
CA ARG A 203 9.50 -6.92 -11.88
C ARG A 203 10.09 -8.33 -12.00
N ARG A 204 11.36 -8.45 -12.38
CA ARG A 204 12.04 -9.77 -12.46
C ARG A 204 12.14 -10.43 -11.08
N GLN A 205 12.49 -9.66 -10.05
CA GLN A 205 12.59 -10.18 -8.68
C GLN A 205 11.23 -10.63 -8.13
N VAL A 206 10.18 -9.83 -8.34
CA VAL A 206 8.79 -10.20 -8.01
C VAL A 206 8.42 -11.50 -8.70
N LYS A 207 8.66 -11.63 -10.02
CA LYS A 207 8.41 -12.87 -10.77
C LYS A 207 9.17 -14.05 -10.18
N LEU A 208 10.46 -13.90 -9.89
CA LEU A 208 11.28 -14.98 -9.31
C LEU A 208 10.76 -15.42 -7.94
N VAL A 209 10.42 -14.47 -7.07
CA VAL A 209 9.95 -14.76 -5.71
C VAL A 209 8.56 -15.40 -5.75
N LEU A 210 7.65 -14.90 -6.59
CA LEU A 210 6.31 -15.47 -6.76
C LEU A 210 6.37 -16.86 -7.39
N VAL A 211 7.10 -17.03 -8.49
CA VAL A 211 7.28 -18.33 -9.16
C VAL A 211 7.92 -19.33 -8.22
N LYS A 212 8.98 -18.94 -7.49
CA LYS A 212 9.64 -19.83 -6.53
C LYS A 212 8.69 -20.27 -5.41
N LYS A 213 7.95 -19.35 -4.79
CA LYS A 213 6.99 -19.70 -3.72
C LYS A 213 5.84 -20.55 -4.24
N CYS A 214 5.31 -20.24 -5.42
CA CYS A 214 4.27 -21.05 -6.06
C CYS A 214 4.79 -22.45 -6.36
N TRP A 215 6.01 -22.57 -6.88
CA TRP A 215 6.65 -23.85 -7.15
C TRP A 215 6.88 -24.68 -5.89
N GLU A 216 7.39 -24.08 -4.82
CA GLU A 216 7.59 -24.79 -3.54
C GLU A 216 6.26 -25.26 -2.93
N ARG A 217 5.20 -24.42 -2.99
CA ARG A 217 3.85 -24.83 -2.57
C ARG A 217 3.28 -25.94 -3.43
N TRP A 218 3.44 -25.85 -4.74
CA TRP A 218 2.98 -26.87 -5.69
C TRP A 218 3.67 -28.21 -5.41
N LYS A 219 5.01 -28.19 -5.27
CA LYS A 219 5.79 -29.39 -4.95
C LYS A 219 5.34 -30.03 -3.63
N TYR A 220 5.11 -29.23 -2.59
CA TYR A 220 4.60 -29.71 -1.31
C TYR A 220 3.20 -30.34 -1.44
N TRP A 221 2.30 -29.71 -2.20
CA TRP A 221 0.96 -30.23 -2.44
C TRP A 221 0.97 -31.54 -3.22
N CYS A 222 1.76 -31.66 -4.29
CA CYS A 222 1.93 -32.91 -5.04
C CYS A 222 2.50 -34.03 -4.16
N CYS A 223 3.50 -33.73 -3.33
CA CYS A 223 4.07 -34.73 -2.42
C CYS A 223 3.05 -35.21 -1.39
N ARG A 224 2.18 -34.32 -0.89
CA ARG A 224 1.10 -34.68 0.03
C ARG A 224 0.04 -35.57 -0.62
N ILE A 225 -0.30 -35.34 -1.88
CA ILE A 225 -1.25 -36.19 -2.62
C ILE A 225 -0.67 -37.58 -2.85
N ASN A 226 0.59 -37.68 -3.26
CA ASN A 226 1.22 -38.97 -3.53
C ASN A 226 1.24 -39.85 -2.27
N ASN A 227 1.56 -39.26 -1.11
CA ASN A 227 1.58 -39.97 0.17
C ASN A 227 0.18 -40.41 0.65
N GLN A 228 -0.91 -39.81 0.15
CA GLN A 228 -2.27 -40.29 0.47
C GLN A 228 -2.76 -41.39 -0.48
N ILE A 229 -2.17 -41.52 -1.67
CA ILE A 229 -2.54 -42.57 -2.65
C ILE A 229 -1.81 -43.89 -2.35
N GLU A 230 -0.57 -43.84 -1.85
CA GLU A 230 0.20 -45.04 -1.48
C GLU A 230 -0.51 -46.00 -0.50
N PRO A 231 -1.14 -45.57 0.62
CA PRO A 231 -1.75 -46.50 1.57
C PRO A 231 -2.96 -47.26 1.00
N VAL A 232 -3.77 -46.61 0.17
CA VAL A 232 -4.96 -47.24 -0.47
C VAL A 232 -4.52 -48.34 -1.44
N ASN A 233 -3.45 -48.12 -2.18
CA ASN A 233 -2.92 -49.12 -3.11
C ASN A 233 -2.27 -50.30 -2.36
N SER A 234 -1.67 -50.08 -1.18
CA SER A 234 -1.13 -51.18 -0.37
C SER A 234 -2.23 -52.03 0.26
N GLU A 235 -3.33 -51.44 0.76
CA GLU A 235 -4.46 -52.22 1.29
C GLU A 235 -5.13 -53.04 0.19
N THR A 236 -5.43 -52.43 -0.96
CA THR A 236 -6.08 -53.13 -2.09
C THR A 236 -5.24 -54.31 -2.58
N ARG A 237 -3.91 -54.15 -2.64
CA ARG A 237 -2.99 -55.21 -3.07
C ARG A 237 -2.91 -56.34 -2.04
N ASN A 238 -2.95 -56.04 -0.74
CA ASN A 238 -2.99 -57.07 0.30
C ASN A 238 -4.32 -57.84 0.29
N SER A 239 -5.45 -57.16 0.06
CA SER A 239 -6.76 -57.83 -0.06
C SER A 239 -6.85 -58.78 -1.26
N GLN A 240 -6.19 -58.45 -2.38
CA GLN A 240 -6.13 -59.34 -3.54
C GLN A 240 -5.29 -60.58 -3.28
N MET A 241 -4.13 -60.45 -2.61
CA MET A 241 -3.30 -61.61 -2.26
C MET A 241 -4.01 -62.55 -1.27
N GLU A 242 -4.73 -62.04 -0.27
CA GLU A 242 -5.53 -62.89 0.64
C GLU A 242 -6.67 -63.65 -0.08
N SER A 243 -7.21 -63.09 -1.16
CA SER A 243 -8.26 -63.77 -1.94
C SER A 243 -7.73 -64.91 -2.83
N GLU A 244 -6.48 -64.82 -3.29
CA GLU A 244 -5.85 -65.88 -4.09
C GLU A 244 -5.37 -67.08 -3.25
N GLU A 245 -5.00 -66.86 -1.98
CA GLU A 245 -4.52 -67.93 -1.09
C GLU A 245 -5.65 -68.83 -0.56
N ASN A 246 -6.91 -68.40 -0.66
CA ASN A 246 -8.10 -69.12 -0.17
C ASN A 246 -8.84 -69.93 -1.26
N VAL A 247 -8.28 -70.08 -2.46
CA VAL A 247 -8.83 -70.86 -3.59
C VAL A 247 -7.95 -72.08 -3.84
#